data_AF-A0A6A5TRF8-F1
#
_entry.id   AF-A0A6A5TRF8-F1
#
_cell.length_a   1.000
_cell.length_b   1.000
_cell.length_c   1.000
_cell.angle_alpha   90.00
_cell.angle_beta   90.00
_cell.angle_gamma   90.00
#
_symmetry.space_group_name_H-M   'P 1'
#
loop_
_entity.id
_entity.type
_entity.pdbx_description
1 polymer ?
#
loop_
_entity_poly.entity_id
_entity_poly.type
_entity_poly.pdbx_seq_one_letter_code
_entity_poly.pdbx_strand_id
1 'polypeptide(L)'
;MQRFGKQPTRWEKKSKRPMQIPAADLPPPSPVAPDRVMLLDDLTVPSPKYVRVRESSPPDPIATLYPPYARVYHRTSNNTLCTLAYAVTQRGARRILFELGVRDLTKGFDFALSDYCAGLVKGDDNGLDRKLECVTVQPPLFSHYRDEKGRSDIMGLGVGGRPEIGSRYIIRSVRASLEGLVEGSETLFEQWSK
;
A
#
# COMPACT_ATOMS: atom_id res chain seq x y z
N MET A 1 -3.99 44.65 -41.83
CA MET A 1 -4.30 43.64 -40.79
C MET A 1 -3.30 43.77 -39.66
N GLN A 2 -3.65 44.48 -38.58
CA GLN A 2 -2.83 44.56 -37.37
C GLN A 2 -3.04 43.29 -36.53
N ARG A 3 -1.95 42.58 -36.22
CA ARG A 3 -1.99 41.40 -35.35
C ARG A 3 -2.18 41.86 -33.91
N PHE A 4 -3.32 41.52 -33.31
CA PHE A 4 -3.54 41.67 -31.87
C PHE A 4 -2.60 40.72 -31.12
N GLY A 5 -1.55 41.28 -30.51
CA GLY A 5 -0.71 40.55 -29.56
C GLY A 5 -1.50 40.28 -28.28
N LYS A 6 -1.74 39.00 -27.95
CA LYS A 6 -2.31 38.61 -26.64
C LYS A 6 -1.32 38.97 -25.54
N GLN A 7 -1.72 39.84 -24.62
CA GLN A 7 -0.98 40.03 -23.38
C GLN A 7 -1.15 38.80 -22.47
N PRO A 8 -0.06 38.29 -21.88
CA PRO A 8 -0.13 37.16 -20.97
C PRO A 8 -0.89 37.53 -19.70
N THR A 9 -1.73 36.61 -19.24
CA THR A 9 -2.59 36.82 -18.08
C THR A 9 -1.76 36.89 -16.80
N ARG A 10 -2.30 37.53 -15.76
CA ARG A 10 -1.67 37.68 -14.43
C ARG A 10 -1.22 36.34 -13.80
N TRP A 11 -1.80 35.22 -14.24
CA TRP A 11 -1.47 33.86 -13.80
C TRP A 11 -0.20 33.29 -14.45
N GLU A 12 0.09 33.63 -15.71
CA GLU A 12 1.28 33.15 -16.44
C GLU A 12 2.59 33.76 -15.90
N LYS A 13 2.51 34.89 -15.19
CA LYS A 13 3.67 35.52 -14.55
C LYS A 13 4.10 34.87 -13.22
N LYS A 14 3.30 33.95 -12.65
CA LYS A 14 3.59 33.34 -11.33
C LYS A 14 4.24 31.95 -11.36
N SER A 15 4.34 31.26 -12.51
CA SER A 15 4.79 29.85 -12.55
C SER A 15 6.24 29.61 -12.97
N LYS A 16 7.11 30.64 -12.95
CA LYS A 16 8.55 30.49 -13.30
C LYS A 16 9.50 30.46 -12.11
N ARG A 17 9.04 30.07 -10.92
CA ARG A 17 9.96 29.61 -9.88
C ARG A 17 10.00 28.09 -9.95
N PRO A 18 11.15 27.46 -10.27
CA PRO A 18 11.27 26.02 -10.08
C PRO A 18 10.91 25.74 -8.62
N MET A 19 9.90 24.90 -8.42
CA MET A 19 9.58 24.39 -7.09
C MET A 19 10.79 23.57 -6.66
N GLN A 20 11.70 24.19 -5.92
CA GLN A 20 12.72 23.47 -5.17
C GLN A 20 11.98 22.67 -4.12
N ILE A 21 11.70 21.41 -4.45
CA ILE A 21 11.34 20.41 -3.46
C ILE A 21 12.58 20.32 -2.57
N PRO A 22 12.53 20.74 -1.29
CA PRO A 22 13.67 20.57 -0.40
C PRO A 22 14.06 19.09 -0.45
N ALA A 23 15.37 18.80 -0.50
CA ALA A 23 15.86 17.44 -0.41
C ALA A 23 15.27 16.85 0.87
N ALA A 24 14.30 15.94 0.72
CA ALA A 24 13.69 15.29 1.86
C ALA A 24 14.79 14.50 2.56
N ASP A 25 14.99 14.76 3.86
CA ASP A 25 15.80 13.88 4.69
C ASP A 25 15.20 12.48 4.58
N LEU A 26 15.91 11.61 3.86
CA LEU A 26 15.42 10.25 3.64
C LEU A 26 15.46 9.53 4.98
N PRO A 27 14.43 8.75 5.32
CA PRO A 27 14.45 7.97 6.54
C PRO A 27 15.64 7.00 6.52
N PRO A 28 16.21 6.67 7.69
CA PRO A 28 17.36 5.78 7.75
C PRO A 28 17.01 4.40 7.17
N PRO A 29 17.98 3.73 6.53
CA PRO A 29 17.81 2.34 6.12
C PRO A 29 17.54 1.47 7.35
N SER A 30 16.79 0.39 7.17
CA SER A 30 16.54 -0.55 8.25
C SER A 30 17.85 -1.18 8.75
N PRO A 31 18.07 -1.25 10.08
CA PRO A 31 19.22 -1.94 10.64
C PRO A 31 19.16 -3.45 10.39
N VAL A 32 17.99 -3.99 10.05
CA VAL A 32 17.77 -5.41 9.73
C VAL A 32 18.07 -5.71 8.25
N ALA A 33 17.81 -4.76 7.35
CA ALA A 33 18.03 -4.94 5.92
C ALA A 33 18.20 -3.58 5.20
N PRO A 34 19.35 -3.30 4.58
CA PRO A 34 19.67 -1.97 4.05
C PRO A 34 18.84 -1.56 2.83
N ASP A 35 18.15 -2.51 2.17
CA ASP A 35 17.25 -2.26 1.05
C ASP A 35 15.84 -1.83 1.48
N ARG A 36 15.61 -1.67 2.79
CA ARG A 36 14.34 -1.23 3.37
C ARG A 36 14.50 0.13 4.00
N VAL A 37 13.44 0.93 3.93
CA VAL A 37 13.38 2.26 4.51
C VAL A 37 12.39 2.22 5.68
N MET A 38 12.74 2.85 6.80
CA MET A 38 11.90 2.87 8.00
C MET A 38 11.39 4.26 8.32
N LEU A 39 10.09 4.39 8.49
CA LEU A 39 9.46 5.53 9.16
C LEU A 39 9.27 5.18 10.64
N LEU A 40 9.91 5.94 11.52
CA LEU A 40 9.79 5.79 12.98
C LEU A 40 8.64 6.63 13.52
N ASP A 41 8.14 6.26 14.69
CA ASP A 41 7.12 7.00 15.46
C ASP A 41 5.83 7.34 14.68
N ASP A 42 5.42 6.44 13.78
CA ASP A 42 4.20 6.62 13.00
C ASP A 42 2.96 6.40 13.87
N LEU A 43 2.27 7.49 14.19
CA LEU A 43 1.04 7.50 14.98
C LEU A 43 -0.13 6.74 14.34
N THR A 44 -0.01 6.30 13.08
CA THR A 44 -1.01 5.49 12.38
C THR A 44 -0.71 3.99 12.42
N VAL A 45 0.45 3.59 12.93
CA VAL A 45 0.81 2.18 13.18
C VAL A 45 0.32 1.75 14.57
N PRO A 46 -0.44 0.64 14.70
CA PRO A 46 -0.94 0.18 15.99
C PRO A 46 0.17 -0.38 16.88
N SER A 47 -0.15 -0.53 18.17
CA SER A 47 0.69 -1.24 19.14
C SER A 47 1.11 -2.61 18.59
N PRO A 48 2.37 -3.07 18.79
CA PRO A 48 2.87 -4.34 18.24
C PRO A 48 1.96 -5.55 18.52
N LYS A 49 1.27 -5.55 19.66
CA LYS A 49 0.31 -6.61 20.00
C LYS A 49 -0.84 -6.75 18.98
N TYR A 50 -1.23 -5.68 18.28
CA TYR A 50 -2.32 -5.70 17.29
C TYR A 50 -1.83 -5.92 15.85
N VAL A 51 -0.51 -5.92 15.60
CA VAL A 51 0.09 -6.20 14.30
C VAL A 51 0.11 -7.73 14.07
N ARG A 52 -1.07 -8.25 13.71
CA ARG A 52 -1.32 -9.66 13.40
C ARG A 52 -2.58 -9.82 12.55
N VAL A 53 -2.64 -10.92 11.81
CA VAL A 53 -3.72 -11.21 10.84
C VAL A 53 -5.09 -11.37 11.51
N ARG A 54 -5.13 -11.98 12.70
CA ARG A 54 -6.31 -12.15 13.57
C ARG A 54 -5.86 -12.25 15.02
N GLU A 55 -6.76 -12.06 15.98
CA GLU A 55 -6.41 -12.12 17.42
C GLU A 55 -5.67 -13.39 17.84
N SER A 56 -6.19 -14.55 17.39
CA SER A 56 -5.62 -15.87 17.70
C SER A 56 -4.33 -16.18 16.94
N SER A 57 -3.94 -15.35 15.98
CA SER A 57 -2.70 -15.53 15.23
C SER A 57 -1.51 -14.99 16.03
N PRO A 58 -0.31 -15.57 15.88
CA PRO A 58 0.89 -14.94 16.42
C PRO A 58 1.08 -13.53 15.80
N PRO A 59 1.76 -12.61 16.50
CA PRO A 59 2.22 -11.35 15.90
C PRO A 59 2.97 -11.58 14.59
N ASP A 60 2.75 -10.71 13.62
CA ASP A 60 3.52 -10.75 12.38
C ASP A 60 5.00 -10.47 12.72
N PRO A 61 5.98 -11.02 11.97
CA PRO A 61 7.40 -10.79 12.24
C PRO A 61 7.79 -9.31 12.34
N ILE A 62 7.10 -8.44 11.59
CA ILE A 62 7.37 -7.00 11.64
C ILE A 62 7.07 -6.37 13.01
N ALA A 63 6.18 -6.96 13.79
CA ALA A 63 5.83 -6.50 15.14
C ALA A 63 6.98 -6.67 16.15
N THR A 64 7.92 -7.58 15.88
CA THR A 64 9.03 -7.90 16.77
C THR A 64 10.39 -7.53 16.19
N LEU A 65 10.56 -7.56 14.86
CA LEU A 65 11.82 -7.25 14.19
C LEU A 65 12.17 -5.76 14.18
N TYR A 66 11.18 -4.89 14.36
CA TYR A 66 11.34 -3.43 14.28
C TYR A 66 10.85 -2.75 15.56
N PRO A 67 11.35 -1.53 15.87
CA PRO A 67 10.83 -0.75 16.99
C PRO A 67 9.30 -0.59 16.93
N PRO A 68 8.63 -0.48 18.09
CA PRO A 68 7.20 -0.19 18.12
C PRO A 68 6.84 1.05 17.31
N TYR A 69 5.65 1.03 16.69
CA TYR A 69 5.14 2.13 15.86
C TYR A 69 6.00 2.47 14.63
N ALA A 70 6.88 1.56 14.20
CA ALA A 70 7.62 1.70 12.96
C ALA A 70 6.82 1.19 11.75
N ARG A 71 6.95 1.90 10.64
CA ARG A 71 6.47 1.49 9.32
C ARG A 71 7.65 1.25 8.39
N VAL A 72 7.62 0.15 7.65
CA VAL A 72 8.73 -0.30 6.81
C VAL A 72 8.29 -0.30 5.36
N TYR A 73 9.06 0.33 4.50
CA TYR A 73 8.90 0.33 3.05
C TYR A 73 9.96 -0.56 2.44
N HIS A 74 9.55 -1.47 1.55
CA HIS A 74 10.48 -2.41 0.95
C HIS A 74 9.97 -2.90 -0.40
N ARG A 75 10.89 -3.48 -1.20
CA ARG A 75 10.49 -4.20 -2.40
C ARG A 75 9.62 -5.39 -2.04
N THR A 76 8.60 -5.64 -2.84
CA THR A 76 7.71 -6.79 -2.65
C THR A 76 8.45 -8.10 -2.89
N SER A 77 8.12 -9.13 -2.11
CA SER A 77 8.52 -10.52 -2.32
C SER A 77 7.36 -11.34 -2.88
N ASN A 78 7.62 -12.59 -3.28
CA ASN A 78 6.67 -13.53 -3.87
C ASN A 78 5.52 -14.00 -2.93
N ASN A 79 5.36 -13.37 -1.78
CA ASN A 79 4.30 -13.60 -0.80
C ASN A 79 3.54 -12.31 -0.43
N THR A 80 3.68 -11.24 -1.22
CA THR A 80 2.95 -9.98 -0.98
C THR A 80 1.59 -10.06 -1.65
N LEU A 81 0.54 -10.37 -0.87
CA LEU A 81 -0.81 -10.63 -1.38
C LEU A 81 -1.80 -9.53 -0.94
N CYS A 82 -3.06 -9.67 -1.39
CA CYS A 82 -4.17 -8.79 -1.06
C CYS A 82 -3.95 -7.36 -1.58
N THR A 83 -4.01 -7.15 -2.90
CA THR A 83 -3.77 -5.84 -3.52
C THR A 83 -4.96 -4.88 -3.38
N LEU A 84 -5.35 -4.56 -2.13
CA LEU A 84 -6.51 -3.74 -1.79
C LEU A 84 -6.45 -2.32 -2.34
N ALA A 85 -5.24 -1.76 -2.38
CA ALA A 85 -4.97 -0.48 -2.98
C ALA A 85 -3.57 -0.51 -3.58
N TYR A 86 -3.44 0.03 -4.78
CA TYR A 86 -2.17 0.10 -5.49
C TYR A 86 -2.14 1.32 -6.39
N ALA A 87 -0.93 1.76 -6.70
CA ALA A 87 -0.67 2.77 -7.72
C ALA A 87 0.36 2.20 -8.68
N VAL A 88 0.11 2.37 -9.97
CA VAL A 88 1.00 1.90 -11.04
C VAL A 88 1.27 3.04 -12.01
N THR A 89 2.50 3.10 -12.51
CA THR A 89 2.80 4.00 -13.64
C THR A 89 2.03 3.54 -14.88
N GLN A 90 1.77 4.43 -15.83
CA GLN A 90 1.11 4.06 -17.09
C GLN A 90 1.86 2.92 -17.81
N ARG A 91 3.20 2.94 -17.80
CA ARG A 91 4.03 1.86 -18.33
C ARG A 91 3.83 0.55 -17.56
N GLY A 92 3.77 0.61 -16.24
CA GLY A 92 3.48 -0.55 -15.39
C GLY A 92 2.11 -1.16 -15.67
N ALA A 93 1.07 -0.34 -15.77
CA ALA A 93 -0.29 -0.79 -16.10
C ALA A 93 -0.34 -1.52 -17.44
N ARG A 94 0.29 -0.97 -18.49
CA ARG A 94 0.38 -1.62 -19.80
C ARG A 94 1.09 -2.97 -19.74
N ARG A 95 2.15 -3.08 -18.95
CA ARG A 95 2.88 -4.35 -18.74
C ARG A 95 2.03 -5.37 -18.00
N ILE A 96 1.35 -4.97 -16.92
CA ILE A 96 0.44 -5.84 -16.16
C ILE A 96 -0.68 -6.37 -17.07
N LEU A 97 -1.33 -5.49 -17.84
CA LEU A 97 -2.39 -5.89 -18.78
C LEU A 97 -1.87 -6.80 -19.89
N PHE A 98 -0.66 -6.56 -20.39
CA PHE A 98 -0.04 -7.42 -21.38
C PHE A 98 0.25 -8.82 -20.83
N GLU A 99 0.85 -8.92 -19.64
CA GLU A 99 1.12 -10.21 -19.01
C GLU A 99 -0.17 -10.94 -18.63
N LEU A 100 -1.22 -10.22 -18.19
CA LEU A 100 -2.51 -10.82 -17.80
C LEU A 100 -3.38 -11.23 -19.00
N GLY A 101 -3.40 -10.43 -20.07
CA GLY A 101 -4.34 -10.58 -21.17
C GLY A 101 -3.79 -11.23 -22.44
N VAL A 102 -2.47 -11.18 -22.65
CA VAL A 102 -1.81 -11.77 -23.83
C VAL A 102 -0.99 -12.99 -23.43
N ARG A 103 -0.32 -12.92 -22.28
CA ARG A 103 0.39 -14.05 -21.68
C ARG A 103 -0.49 -14.66 -20.59
N ASP A 104 0.01 -15.73 -20.01
CA ASP A 104 -0.79 -16.59 -19.15
C ASP A 104 -0.41 -16.39 -17.67
N LEU A 105 -0.99 -15.35 -17.05
CA LEU A 105 -1.03 -15.26 -15.58
C LEU A 105 -2.13 -16.21 -15.07
N THR A 106 -1.79 -17.50 -14.97
CA THR A 106 -2.73 -18.61 -14.65
C THR A 106 -3.20 -18.67 -13.20
N LYS A 107 -2.63 -17.85 -12.32
CA LYS A 107 -2.99 -17.79 -10.89
C LYS A 107 -4.05 -16.71 -10.64
N GLY A 108 -4.69 -16.76 -9.47
CA GLY A 108 -5.49 -15.62 -8.99
C GLY A 108 -4.67 -14.33 -9.04
N PHE A 109 -5.29 -13.22 -9.44
CA PHE A 109 -4.61 -11.98 -9.80
C PHE A 109 -3.54 -11.53 -8.79
N ASP A 110 -3.85 -11.55 -7.49
CA ASP A 110 -2.89 -11.17 -6.43
C ASP A 110 -1.64 -12.06 -6.40
N PHE A 111 -1.80 -13.39 -6.59
CA PHE A 111 -0.68 -14.32 -6.63
C PHE A 111 0.16 -14.13 -7.88
N ALA A 112 -0.50 -13.97 -9.03
CA ALA A 112 0.16 -13.72 -10.30
C ALA A 112 0.96 -12.40 -10.27
N LEU A 113 0.37 -11.34 -9.71
CA LEU A 113 1.03 -10.04 -9.58
C LEU A 113 2.18 -10.09 -8.56
N SER A 114 2.02 -10.80 -7.44
CA SER A 114 3.08 -11.06 -6.46
C SER A 114 4.30 -11.73 -7.10
N ASP A 115 4.07 -12.79 -7.89
CA ASP A 115 5.15 -13.48 -8.62
C ASP A 115 5.82 -12.56 -9.65
N TYR A 116 5.03 -11.76 -10.36
CA TYR A 116 5.58 -10.83 -11.34
C TYR A 116 6.46 -9.75 -10.70
N CYS A 117 5.98 -9.16 -9.61
CA CYS A 117 6.73 -8.20 -8.82
C CYS A 117 7.99 -8.80 -8.18
N ALA A 118 7.97 -10.09 -7.84
CA ALA A 118 9.13 -10.83 -7.37
C ALA A 118 10.12 -11.21 -8.49
N GLY A 119 9.82 -10.89 -9.75
CA GLY A 119 10.67 -11.22 -10.90
C GLY A 119 10.61 -12.69 -11.32
N LEU A 120 9.57 -13.43 -10.91
CA LEU A 120 9.41 -14.85 -11.24
C LEU A 120 8.76 -15.09 -12.61
N VAL A 121 8.18 -14.05 -13.22
CA VAL A 121 7.65 -14.10 -14.58
C VAL A 121 8.80 -13.93 -15.57
N LYS A 122 9.09 -14.98 -16.33
CA LYS A 122 10.18 -14.98 -17.32
C LYS A 122 9.85 -14.06 -18.51
N GLY A 123 10.87 -13.33 -18.97
CA GLY A 123 10.84 -12.66 -20.27
C GLY A 123 10.88 -13.67 -21.43
N ASP A 124 10.76 -13.16 -22.65
CA ASP A 124 11.15 -13.90 -23.85
C ASP A 124 12.69 -13.93 -23.98
N ASP A 125 13.21 -14.84 -24.80
CA ASP A 125 14.64 -15.01 -25.07
C ASP A 125 15.33 -13.76 -25.62
N ASN A 126 14.56 -12.73 -25.98
CA ASN A 126 15.02 -11.42 -26.46
C ASN A 126 15.46 -10.45 -25.33
N GLY A 127 15.60 -10.93 -24.09
CA GLY A 127 16.36 -10.24 -23.05
C GLY A 127 15.75 -8.94 -22.52
N LEU A 128 14.47 -8.67 -22.78
CA LEU A 128 13.77 -7.62 -22.05
C LEU A 128 13.52 -8.12 -20.64
N ASP A 129 14.36 -7.68 -19.69
CA ASP A 129 14.10 -7.81 -18.27
C ASP A 129 12.76 -7.14 -17.97
N ARG A 130 11.70 -7.95 -17.88
CA ARG A 130 10.31 -7.49 -17.78
C ARG A 130 9.91 -7.24 -16.34
N LYS A 131 10.83 -7.32 -15.38
CA LYS A 131 10.56 -7.11 -13.96
C LYS A 131 9.80 -5.79 -13.71
N LEU A 132 8.80 -5.87 -12.84
CA LEU A 132 8.18 -4.68 -12.24
C LEU A 132 8.94 -4.33 -10.97
N GLU A 133 9.34 -3.06 -10.84
CA GLU A 133 9.79 -2.52 -9.56
C GLU A 133 8.55 -2.23 -8.71
N CYS A 134 8.25 -3.16 -7.81
CA CYS A 134 7.12 -3.09 -6.91
C CYS A 134 7.60 -2.80 -5.49
N VAL A 135 6.98 -1.83 -4.85
CA VAL A 135 7.26 -1.41 -3.47
C VAL A 135 5.97 -1.56 -2.68
N THR A 136 6.10 -2.05 -1.45
CA THR A 136 5.02 -2.17 -0.49
C THR A 136 5.42 -1.55 0.84
N VAL A 137 4.44 -1.47 1.74
CA VAL A 137 4.58 -0.90 3.07
C VAL A 137 3.93 -1.80 4.11
N GLN A 138 4.61 -1.99 5.24
CA GLN A 138 4.16 -2.82 6.34
C GLN A 138 4.32 -2.08 7.69
N PRO A 139 3.35 -2.12 8.61
CA PRO A 139 1.97 -2.59 8.41
C PRO A 139 1.27 -1.85 7.23
N PRO A 140 0.18 -2.38 6.66
CA PRO A 140 -0.44 -1.76 5.48
C PRO A 140 -1.14 -0.44 5.80
N LEU A 141 -1.33 0.40 4.79
CA LEU A 141 -2.13 1.63 4.87
C LEU A 141 -3.62 1.38 4.63
N PHE A 142 -3.93 0.32 3.89
CA PHE A 142 -5.29 -0.10 3.55
C PHE A 142 -5.48 -1.53 4.04
N SER A 143 -6.63 -1.78 4.66
CA SER A 143 -6.98 -3.11 5.18
C SER A 143 -8.47 -3.33 4.96
N HIS A 144 -8.87 -4.60 4.90
CA HIS A 144 -10.29 -4.92 4.89
C HIS A 144 -10.95 -4.40 6.17
N TYR A 145 -12.19 -3.92 6.04
CA TYR A 145 -13.08 -3.76 7.17
C TYR A 145 -13.98 -4.99 7.26
N ARG A 146 -13.96 -5.69 8.40
CA ARG A 146 -14.83 -6.84 8.65
C ARG A 146 -15.98 -6.40 9.55
N ASP A 147 -17.21 -6.57 9.11
CA ASP A 147 -18.39 -6.43 9.95
C ASP A 147 -18.83 -7.79 10.49
N GLU A 148 -19.84 -7.81 11.37
CA GLU A 148 -20.35 -9.05 11.98
C GLU A 148 -20.86 -10.07 10.95
N LYS A 149 -21.37 -9.57 9.83
CA LYS A 149 -21.95 -10.37 8.74
C LYS A 149 -20.93 -10.66 7.63
N GLY A 150 -19.77 -10.01 7.67
CA GLY A 150 -18.73 -10.05 6.65
C GLY A 150 -18.03 -11.39 6.63
N ARG A 151 -18.39 -12.22 5.64
CA ARG A 151 -17.70 -13.46 5.34
C ARG A 151 -16.98 -13.31 4.01
N SER A 152 -15.78 -13.86 3.94
CA SER A 152 -15.09 -14.02 2.67
C SER A 152 -15.49 -15.36 2.07
N ASP A 153 -15.85 -15.36 0.79
CA ASP A 153 -16.18 -16.53 -0.02
C ASP A 153 -14.97 -17.05 -0.82
N ILE A 154 -13.81 -16.40 -0.69
CA ILE A 154 -12.58 -16.79 -1.37
C ILE A 154 -11.88 -17.94 -0.63
N MET A 155 -12.34 -19.17 -0.90
CA MET A 155 -11.81 -20.46 -0.44
C MET A 155 -11.82 -20.69 1.08
N GLY A 156 -12.10 -21.93 1.48
CA GLY A 156 -12.19 -22.42 2.87
C GLY A 156 -10.88 -22.41 3.68
N LEU A 157 -10.14 -21.29 3.66
CA LEU A 157 -8.98 -21.03 4.50
C LEU A 157 -9.43 -20.67 5.92
N GLY A 158 -9.73 -21.72 6.69
CA GLY A 158 -9.43 -21.75 8.11
C GLY A 158 -10.63 -21.63 9.03
N VAL A 159 -11.14 -22.81 9.39
CA VAL A 159 -11.67 -23.21 10.71
C VAL A 159 -11.53 -22.16 11.82
N GLY A 160 -12.69 -21.70 12.33
CA GLY A 160 -12.85 -21.31 13.73
C GLY A 160 -12.68 -19.83 14.06
N GLY A 161 -13.81 -19.18 14.39
CA GLY A 161 -13.85 -17.89 15.08
C GLY A 161 -14.77 -16.86 14.40
N ARG A 162 -15.49 -16.07 15.21
CA ARG A 162 -16.16 -14.87 14.69
C ARG A 162 -15.08 -13.91 14.18
N PRO A 163 -15.24 -13.31 12.98
CA PRO A 163 -14.33 -12.28 12.54
C PRO A 163 -14.36 -11.14 13.56
N GLU A 164 -13.19 -10.67 13.98
CA GLU A 164 -13.13 -9.44 14.76
C GLU A 164 -13.66 -8.29 13.92
N ILE A 165 -14.53 -7.50 14.52
CA ILE A 165 -15.13 -6.35 13.86
C ILE A 165 -14.05 -5.28 13.67
N GLY A 166 -13.99 -4.73 12.48
CA GLY A 166 -13.17 -3.60 12.11
C GLY A 166 -11.99 -3.93 11.19
N SER A 167 -10.96 -3.09 11.21
CA SER A 167 -9.82 -3.17 10.30
C SER A 167 -8.54 -3.56 11.03
N ARG A 168 -8.01 -4.76 10.77
CA ARG A 168 -6.69 -5.16 11.28
C ARG A 168 -5.61 -4.22 10.75
N TYR A 169 -4.57 -3.99 11.55
CA TYR A 169 -3.44 -3.10 11.26
C TYR A 169 -3.75 -1.59 11.17
N ILE A 170 -5.03 -1.19 11.17
CA ILE A 170 -5.43 0.22 11.00
C ILE A 170 -5.98 0.76 12.31
N ILE A 171 -5.30 1.73 12.93
CA ILE A 171 -5.77 2.33 14.19
C ILE A 171 -7.04 3.15 13.98
N ARG A 172 -7.06 4.02 12.97
CA ARG A 172 -8.18 4.93 12.68
C ARG A 172 -8.81 4.58 11.34
N SER A 173 -9.89 3.81 11.37
CA SER A 173 -10.56 3.35 10.15
C SER A 173 -11.52 4.42 9.63
N VAL A 174 -11.33 4.82 8.36
CA VAL A 174 -12.28 5.70 7.65
C VAL A 174 -13.65 5.04 7.58
N ARG A 175 -13.72 3.72 7.34
CA ARG A 175 -14.99 2.99 7.25
C ARG A 175 -15.76 3.03 8.58
N ALA A 176 -15.07 2.89 9.70
CA ALA A 176 -15.66 2.97 11.04
C ALA A 176 -16.07 4.41 11.43
N SER A 177 -15.41 5.41 10.85
CA SER A 177 -15.66 6.82 11.14
C SER A 177 -16.62 7.48 10.14
N LEU A 178 -17.10 6.74 9.15
CA LEU A 178 -17.74 7.33 7.96
C LEU A 178 -19.03 8.10 8.29
N GLU A 179 -19.84 7.61 9.23
CA GLU A 179 -21.07 8.28 9.66
C GLU A 179 -20.76 9.67 10.24
N GLY A 180 -19.87 9.73 11.24
CA GLY A 180 -19.45 11.00 11.82
C GLY A 180 -18.78 11.94 10.81
N LEU A 181 -17.93 11.41 9.92
CA LEU A 181 -17.26 12.21 8.89
C LEU A 181 -18.26 12.85 7.92
N VAL A 182 -19.32 12.14 7.53
CA VAL A 182 -20.39 12.67 6.68
C VAL A 182 -21.19 13.76 7.39
N GLU A 183 -21.35 13.65 8.71
CA GLU A 183 -22.01 14.66 9.56
C GLU A 183 -21.10 15.85 9.91
N GLY A 184 -19.84 15.85 9.44
CA GLY A 184 -18.87 16.92 9.66
C GLY A 184 -18.05 16.79 10.95
N SER A 185 -18.05 15.63 11.59
CA SER A 185 -17.15 15.34 12.70
C SER A 185 -15.69 15.32 12.24
N GLU A 186 -14.82 15.95 13.01
CA GLU A 186 -13.36 15.93 12.78
C GLU A 186 -12.66 14.79 13.55
N THR A 187 -13.39 14.07 14.40
CA THR A 187 -12.83 12.98 15.21
C THR A 187 -12.96 11.64 14.48
N LEU A 188 -11.85 10.92 14.36
CA LEU A 188 -11.84 9.55 13.83
C LEU A 188 -12.00 8.54 14.97
N PHE A 189 -12.79 7.51 14.73
CA PHE A 189 -12.90 6.35 15.62
C PHE A 189 -11.55 5.64 15.71
N GLU A 190 -11.04 5.51 16.93
CA GLU A 190 -9.79 4.80 17.24
C GLU A 190 -10.11 3.36 17.67
N GLN A 191 -9.79 2.40 16.79
CA GLN A 191 -10.09 0.99 17.00
C GLN A 191 -9.07 0.29 17.90
N TRP A 192 -7.78 0.62 17.74
CA TRP A 192 -6.69 -0.01 18.45
C TRP A 192 -5.91 1.05 19.23
N SER A 193 -6.02 1.05 20.55
CA SER A 193 -5.27 1.97 21.40
C SER A 193 -3.78 1.59 21.45
N LYS A 194 -2.94 2.56 21.83
CA LYS A 194 -1.50 2.36 21.99
C LYS A 194 -1.13 1.36 23.08
#